data_AF-A0A6A5DLY2-F1
#
_entry.id   AF-A0A6A5DLY2-F1
#
_cell.length_a   1.000
_cell.length_b   1.000
_cell.length_c   1.000
_cell.angle_alpha   90.00
_cell.angle_beta   90.00
_cell.angle_gamma   90.00
#
_symmetry.space_group_name_H-M   'P 1'
#
loop_
_entity.id
_entity.type
_entity.pdbx_description
1 polymer ?
#
loop_
_entity_poly.entity_id
_entity_poly.type
_entity_poly.pdbx_seq_one_letter_code
_entity_poly.pdbx_strand_id
1 'polypeptide(L)' 'MDGFIQSIERYDSSNLLTALPSAFLEPLLSFTLMEDPEIRLLVLSILTSLIDRRHNAPRLAATAAR' A
#
# COMPACT_ATOMS: atom_id res chain seq x y z
N MET A 1 10.39 -5.40 19.57
CA MET A 1 9.90 -4.75 18.33
C MET A 1 9.05 -5.75 17.53
N ASP A 2 8.28 -6.58 18.22
CA ASP A 2 7.74 -7.83 17.67
C ASP A 2 6.23 -7.78 17.44
N GLY A 3 5.56 -6.74 17.94
CA GLY A 3 4.11 -6.55 17.77
C GLY A 3 3.71 -6.08 16.37
N PHE A 4 4.58 -5.32 15.69
CA PHE A 4 4.26 -4.75 14.37
C PHE A 4 4.26 -5.83 13.28
N ILE A 5 5.25 -6.72 13.30
CA ILE A 5 5.40 -7.82 12.34
C ILE A 5 4.26 -8.83 12.49
N GLN A 6 3.90 -9.21 13.73
CA GLN A 6 2.77 -10.12 13.94
C GLN A 6 1.42 -9.53 13.53
N SER A 7 1.24 -8.21 13.66
CA SER A 7 0.04 -7.54 13.17
C SER A 7 -0.08 -7.72 11.65
N ILE A 8 1.01 -7.47 10.92
CA ILE A 8 1.09 -7.60 9.46
C ILE A 8 0.75 -9.02 8.96
N GLU A 9 1.14 -10.06 9.71
CA GLU A 9 0.84 -11.47 9.37
C GLU A 9 -0.59 -11.90 9.67
N ARG A 10 -1.25 -11.32 10.69
CA ARG A 10 -2.62 -11.68 11.09
C ARG A 10 -3.71 -10.78 10.49
N TYR A 11 -3.36 -9.79 9.67
CA TYR A 11 -4.36 -8.89 9.09
C TYR A 11 -5.24 -9.61 8.07
N ASP A 12 -6.42 -10.02 8.54
CA ASP A 12 -7.54 -10.32 7.67
C ASP A 12 -7.89 -9.07 6.85
N SER A 13 -8.16 -9.31 5.58
CA SER A 13 -8.15 -8.41 4.45
C SER A 13 -9.09 -7.19 4.48
N SER A 14 -9.74 -6.88 5.61
CA SER A 14 -10.93 -6.03 5.63
C SER A 14 -10.71 -4.52 5.82
N ASN A 15 -9.48 -4.03 6.05
CA ASN A 15 -9.08 -2.64 5.75
C ASN A 15 -7.62 -2.41 6.18
N LEU A 16 -6.68 -2.80 5.33
CA LEU A 16 -5.25 -2.61 5.62
C LEU A 16 -4.90 -1.12 5.79
N LEU A 17 -5.62 -0.23 5.09
CA LEU A 17 -5.49 1.22 5.25
C LEU A 17 -6.00 1.75 6.60
N THR A 18 -6.96 1.10 7.26
CA THR A 18 -7.40 1.51 8.62
C THR A 18 -6.61 0.80 9.72
N ALA A 19 -5.90 -0.26 9.37
CA ALA A 19 -5.04 -1.06 10.23
C ALA A 19 -3.61 -0.51 10.32
N LEU A 20 -3.15 0.20 9.29
CA LEU A 20 -1.84 0.83 9.29
C LEU A 20 -1.84 2.05 10.21
N PRO A 21 -0.96 2.10 11.21
CA PRO A 21 -0.88 3.25 12.09
C PRO A 21 -0.44 4.49 11.31
N SER A 22 -0.95 5.66 11.73
CA SER A 22 -0.63 6.96 11.12
C SER A 22 0.88 7.21 11.07
N ALA A 23 1.62 6.77 12.09
CA ALA A 23 3.08 6.86 12.15
C ALA A 23 3.81 6.17 10.98
N PHE A 24 3.18 5.21 10.30
CA PHE A 24 3.71 4.59 9.08
C PHE A 24 3.20 5.26 7.80
N LEU A 25 1.93 5.70 7.78
CA LEU A 25 1.32 6.32 6.60
C LEU A 25 1.78 7.76 6.37
N GLU A 26 1.96 8.56 7.41
CA GLU A 26 2.34 9.97 7.28
C GLU A 26 3.66 10.18 6.52
N PRO A 27 4.75 9.44 6.80
CA PRO A 27 5.98 9.55 6.02
C PRO A 27 5.79 9.14 4.56
N LEU A 28 5.04 8.07 4.29
CA LEU A 28 4.76 7.64 2.91
C LEU A 28 3.97 8.70 2.16
N LEU A 29 2.92 9.26 2.77
CA LEU A 29 2.16 10.36 2.17
C LEU A 29 3.03 11.61 1.95
N SER A 30 3.92 11.94 2.88
CA SER A 30 4.89 13.03 2.71
C SER A 30 5.79 12.80 1.50
N PHE A 31 6.25 11.56 1.29
CA PHE A 31 7.08 11.22 0.13
C PHE A 31 6.33 11.29 -1.21
N THR A 32 5.01 11.18 -1.22
CA THR A 32 4.22 11.44 -2.44
C THR A 32 4.22 12.92 -2.86
N LEU A 33 4.68 13.83 -2.01
CA LEU A 33 4.79 15.27 -2.29
C LEU A 33 6.23 15.68 -2.68
N MET A 34 7.18 14.75 -2.77
CA MET A 34 8.55 15.06 -3.16
C MET A 34 8.67 15.50 -4.62
N GLU A 35 9.63 16.40 -4.89
CA GLU A 35 9.94 16.85 -6.25
C GLU A 35 10.40 15.71 -7.16
N ASP A 36 11.16 14.76 -6.59
CA ASP A 36 11.68 13.60 -7.32
C ASP A 36 10.55 12.65 -7.78
N PRO A 37 10.34 12.52 -9.11
CA PRO A 37 9.28 11.68 -9.64
C PRO A 37 9.51 10.18 -9.40
N GLU A 38 10.75 9.71 -9.32
CA GLU A 38 11.05 8.29 -9.10
C GLU A 38 10.64 7.87 -7.70
N ILE A 39 10.93 8.72 -6.70
CA ILE A 39 10.54 8.47 -5.30
C ILE A 39 9.02 8.47 -5.17
N ARG A 40 8.33 9.46 -5.76
CA ARG A 40 6.86 9.49 -5.73
C ARG A 40 6.25 8.22 -6.33
N LEU A 41 6.74 7.79 -7.50
CA LEU A 41 6.23 6.60 -8.18
C LEU A 41 6.47 5.32 -7.38
N LEU A 42 7.64 5.19 -6.75
CA LEU A 42 7.95 4.07 -5.87
C LEU A 42 6.96 4.02 -4.70
N VAL A 43 6.73 5.15 -4.03
CA VAL A 43 5.85 5.22 -2.86
C VAL A 43 4.39 4.98 -3.24
N LEU A 44 3.93 5.55 -4.36
CA LEU A 44 2.60 5.26 -4.90
C LEU A 44 2.44 3.77 -5.24
N SER A 45 3.48 3.11 -5.75
CA SER A 45 3.46 1.67 -6.02
C SER A 45 3.38 0.84 -4.74
N ILE A 46 4.08 1.24 -3.68
CA ILE A 46 3.99 0.62 -2.36
C ILE A 46 2.58 0.77 -1.80
N LEU A 47 2.02 1.98 -1.79
CA LEU A 47 0.65 2.25 -1.33
C LEU A 47 -0.37 1.43 -2.11
N THR A 48 -0.23 1.38 -3.44
CA THR A 48 -1.11 0.60 -4.32
C THR A 48 -1.01 -0.89 -4.01
N SER A 49 0.18 -1.44 -3.78
CA SER A 49 0.39 -2.85 -3.40
C SER A 49 -0.21 -3.20 -2.03
N LEU A 50 -0.13 -2.28 -1.06
CA LEU A 50 -0.75 -2.44 0.26
C LEU A 50 -2.29 -2.47 0.18
N ILE A 51 -2.88 -1.72 -0.74
CA ILE A 51 -4.33 -1.70 -1.00
C ILE A 51 -4.73 -2.92 -1.83
N ASP A 52 -3.92 -3.29 -2.82
CA ASP A 52 -4.19 -4.34 -3.79
C ASP A 52 -3.71 -5.74 -3.37
N ARG A 53 -3.76 -6.05 -2.07
CA ARG A 53 -3.34 -7.37 -1.53
C ARG A 53 -4.09 -8.57 -2.11
N ARG A 54 -5.22 -8.36 -2.79
CA ARG A 54 -5.96 -9.43 -3.50
C ARG A 54 -5.50 -9.63 -4.95
N HIS A 55 -4.44 -8.94 -5.37
CA HIS A 55 -3.98 -8.91 -6.76
C HIS A 55 -5.14 -8.56 -7.72
N ASN A 56 -5.93 -7.55 -7.39
CA ASN A 56 -7.00 -7.12 -8.28
C ASN A 56 -6.43 -6.36 -9.48
N ALA A 57 -5.26 -5.74 -9.41
CA ALA A 57 -4.62 -5.09 -10.56
C ALA A 57 -4.51 -6.00 -11.79
N PRO A 58 -3.96 -7.23 -11.71
CA PRO A 58 -3.96 -8.14 -12.86
C PRO A 58 -5.36 -8.60 -13.28
N ARG A 59 -6.33 -8.70 -12.35
CA ARG A 59 -7.73 -9.04 -12.70
C ARG A 59 -8.42 -7.89 -13.45
N LEU A 60 -8.19 -6.66 -13.02
CA LEU A 60 -8.72 -5.43 -13.61
C LEU A 60 -8.09 -5.16 -14.99
N ALA A 61 -6.78 -5.36 -15.13
CA ALA A 61 -6.10 -5.30 -16.42
C ALA A 61 -6.66 -6.36 -17.40
N ALA A 62 -6.90 -7.59 -16.92
CA ALA A 62 -7.51 -8.65 -17.73
C ALA A 62 -8.98 -8.39 -18.10
N THR A 63 -9.71 -7.57 -17.35
CA THR A 63 -11.05 -7.11 -17.72
C THR A 63 -11.05 -5.88 -18.62
N ALA A 64 -10.07 -4.98 -18.49
CA ALA A 64 -9.95 -3.79 -19.34
C ALA A 64 -9.41 -4.10 -20.74
N ALA A 65 -8.73 -5.24 -20.91
CA ALA A 65 -8.25 -5.73 -22.19
C ALA A 65 -9.29 -6.57 -22.97
N ARG A 66 -10.55 -6.63 -22.49
CA ARG A 66 -11.70 -7.21 -23.19
C ARG A 66 -12.58 -6.12 -23.77
#